data_AF-A0A520HM65-F1
#
_entry.id   AF-A0A520HM65-F1
#
_cell.length_a   1.000
_cell.length_b   1.000
_cell.length_c   1.000
_cell.angle_alpha   90.00
_cell.angle_beta   90.00
_cell.angle_gamma   90.00
#
_symmetry.space_group_name_H-M   'P 1'
#
loop_
_entity.id
_entity.type
_entity.pdbx_description
1 polymer ?
#
loop_
_entity_poly.entity_id
_entity_poly.type
_entity_poly.pdbx_seq_one_letter_code
_entity_poly.pdbx_strand_id
1 'polypeptide(L)'
;RLVGWGVAIHEGQAFGWINLLVNLVTALMLMLLSISSVMLWWRRRAPGTLGAPRAAVRPALAWSFAALVAALAVMLPLFGASLLLVLLIDRAMPARPRAWLGMEPR
;
A
#
# COMPACT_ATOMS: atom_id res chain seq x y z
N ARG A 1 11.49 -7.76 26.38
CA ARG A 1 12.38 -6.56 26.52
C ARG A 1 12.36 -5.70 25.25
N LEU A 2 12.67 -6.25 24.06
CA LEU A 2 12.63 -5.50 22.79
C LEU A 2 11.24 -4.90 22.47
N VAL A 3 10.17 -5.66 22.70
CA VAL A 3 8.78 -5.18 22.51
C VAL A 3 8.49 -3.93 23.36
N GLY A 4 8.95 -3.89 24.61
CA GLY A 4 8.72 -2.74 25.50
C GLY A 4 9.44 -1.47 25.01
N TRP A 5 10.63 -1.60 24.42
CA TRP A 5 11.30 -0.50 23.75
C TRP A 5 10.54 -0.03 22.51
N GLY A 6 10.02 -0.96 21.71
CA GLY A 6 9.18 -0.65 20.55
C GLY A 6 7.93 0.13 20.95
N VAL A 7 7.23 -0.32 21.98
CA VAL A 7 6.04 0.36 22.53
C VAL A 7 6.41 1.76 23.04
N ALA A 8 7.47 1.89 23.85
CA ALA A 8 7.88 3.19 24.38
C ALA A 8 8.28 4.19 23.27
N ILE A 9 8.94 3.72 22.20
CA ILE A 9 9.23 4.55 21.03
C ILE A 9 7.92 4.94 20.34
N HIS A 10 7.04 3.99 20.06
CA HIS A 10 5.78 4.22 19.35
C HIS A 10 4.82 5.17 20.10
N GLU A 11 4.72 5.03 21.43
CA GLU A 11 3.85 5.86 22.29
C GLU A 11 4.46 7.23 22.62
N GLY A 12 5.66 7.55 22.12
CA GLY A 12 6.31 8.82 22.44
C GLY A 12 6.98 8.87 23.81
N GLN A 13 7.02 7.76 24.56
CA GLN A 13 7.55 7.70 25.94
C GLN A 13 9.08 7.61 25.99
N ALA A 14 9.73 7.10 24.95
CA ALA A 14 11.18 7.10 24.84
C ALA A 14 11.70 8.52 24.51
N PHE A 15 12.89 8.90 24.99
CA PHE A 15 13.61 10.14 24.59
C PHE A 15 12.85 11.49 24.70
N GLY A 16 11.77 11.55 25.48
CA GLY A 16 11.01 12.78 25.74
C GLY A 16 10.41 13.40 24.48
N TRP A 17 10.44 14.74 24.38
CA TRP A 17 9.75 15.48 23.30
C TRP A 17 10.30 15.21 21.90
N ILE A 18 11.57 14.78 21.78
CA ILE A 18 12.19 14.46 20.49
C ILE A 18 11.48 13.30 19.83
N ASN A 19 11.16 12.25 20.59
CA ASN A 19 10.43 11.10 20.08
C ASN A 19 9.00 11.46 19.67
N LEU A 20 8.33 12.33 20.44
CA LEU A 20 7.02 12.86 20.07
C LEU A 20 7.07 13.61 18.73
N LEU A 21 8.08 14.47 18.52
CA LEU A 21 8.23 15.19 17.27
C LEU A 21 8.52 14.24 16.09
N VAL A 22 9.37 13.24 16.28
CA VAL A 22 9.64 12.21 15.27
C VAL A 22 8.36 11.46 14.93
N ASN A 23 7.61 11.00 15.93
CA ASN A 23 6.34 10.29 15.72
C ASN A 23 5.31 11.17 14.99
N LEU A 24 5.21 12.45 15.35
CA LEU A 24 4.33 13.41 14.69
C LEU A 24 4.71 13.59 13.21
N VAL A 25 5.99 13.81 12.92
CA VAL A 25 6.49 13.97 11.56
C VAL A 25 6.26 12.68 10.75
N THR A 26 6.56 11.51 11.31
CA THR A 26 6.28 10.22 10.66
C THR A 26 4.79 10.04 10.37
N ALA A 27 3.91 10.35 11.32
CA ALA A 27 2.46 10.27 11.13
C ALA A 27 1.99 11.20 10.00
N LEU A 28 2.47 12.44 9.97
CA LEU A 28 2.18 13.39 8.91
C LEU A 28 2.68 12.90 7.54
N MET A 29 3.89 12.36 7.47
CA MET A 29 4.45 11.80 6.23
C MET A 29 3.62 10.62 5.72
N LEU A 30 3.23 9.69 6.61
CA LEU A 30 2.37 8.56 6.24
C LEU A 30 1.00 9.05 5.74
N MET A 31 0.42 10.05 6.40
CA MET A 31 -0.85 10.64 5.97
C MET A 31 -0.73 11.30 4.59
N LEU A 32 0.32 12.09 4.35
CA LEU A 32 0.60 12.69 3.05
C LEU A 32 0.85 11.62 1.98
N LEU A 33 1.54 10.53 2.31
CA LEU A 33 1.78 9.41 1.40
C LEU A 33 0.47 8.71 1.03
N SER A 34 -0.42 8.47 1.98
CA SER A 34 -1.75 7.90 1.73
C SER A 34 -2.60 8.81 0.84
N ILE A 35 -2.68 10.10 1.17
CA ILE A 35 -3.44 11.08 0.40
C ILE A 35 -2.89 11.20 -1.03
N SER A 36 -1.58 11.37 -1.17
CA SER A 36 -0.94 11.51 -2.48
C SER A 36 -1.13 10.27 -3.35
N SER A 37 -1.14 9.07 -2.77
CA SER A 37 -1.43 7.81 -3.48
C SER A 37 -2.84 7.83 -4.09
N VAL A 38 -3.85 8.23 -3.31
CA VAL A 38 -5.24 8.35 -3.80
C VAL A 38 -5.36 9.46 -4.85
N MET A 39 -4.72 10.62 -4.63
CA MET A 39 -4.73 11.73 -5.58
C MET A 39 -4.07 11.36 -6.91
N LEU A 40 -2.93 10.67 -6.89
CA LEU A 40 -2.23 10.18 -8.08
C LEU A 40 -3.08 9.16 -8.84
N TRP A 41 -3.73 8.24 -8.13
CA TRP A 41 -4.66 7.30 -8.74
C TRP A 41 -5.84 8.04 -9.40
N TRP A 42 -6.47 8.98 -8.69
CA TRP A 42 -7.61 9.73 -9.21
C TRP A 42 -7.28 10.54 -10.46
N ARG A 43 -6.07 11.09 -10.54
CA ARG A 43 -5.59 11.85 -11.71
C ARG A 43 -5.22 10.97 -12.90
N ARG A 44 -4.84 9.71 -12.67
CA ARG A 44 -4.34 8.78 -13.71
C ARG A 44 -5.36 7.74 -14.17
N ARG A 45 -6.45 7.51 -13.40
CA ARG A 45 -7.47 6.53 -13.75
C ARG A 45 -8.18 6.90 -15.06
N ALA A 46 -8.59 5.90 -15.84
CA ALA A 46 -9.35 6.14 -17.05
C ALA A 46 -10.77 6.62 -16.71
N PRO A 47 -11.29 7.67 -17.37
CA PRO A 47 -12.66 8.14 -17.16
C PRO A 47 -13.68 7.02 -17.32
N GLY A 48 -14.71 7.01 -16.46
CA GLY A 48 -15.75 5.97 -16.49
C GLY A 48 -15.35 4.63 -15.86
N THR A 49 -14.11 4.46 -15.38
CA THR A 49 -13.65 3.24 -14.70
C THR A 49 -13.08 3.54 -13.31
N LEU A 50 -13.16 2.56 -12.42
CA LEU A 50 -12.47 2.53 -11.12
C LEU A 50 -11.22 1.63 -11.18
N GLY A 51 -10.75 1.32 -12.38
CA GLY A 51 -9.60 0.46 -12.62
C GLY A 51 -8.26 1.08 -12.25
N ALA A 52 -7.24 0.23 -12.17
CA ALA A 52 -5.87 0.67 -12.11
C ALA A 52 -5.48 1.35 -13.45
N PRO A 53 -4.74 2.46 -13.43
CA PRO A 53 -4.17 3.05 -14.64
C PRO A 53 -3.31 2.02 -15.39
N ARG A 54 -3.30 2.08 -16.73
CA ARG A 54 -2.43 1.22 -17.55
C ARG A 54 -0.97 1.48 -17.16
N ALA A 55 -0.25 0.41 -16.81
CA ALA A 55 1.14 0.51 -16.41
C ALA A 55 2.00 0.97 -17.59
N ALA A 56 2.78 2.04 -17.40
CA ALA A 56 3.89 2.35 -18.28
C ALA A 56 5.02 1.36 -17.99
N VAL A 57 5.21 0.37 -18.87
CA VAL A 57 6.09 -0.76 -18.61
C VAL A 57 7.55 -0.31 -18.58
N ARG A 58 8.10 -0.17 -17.37
CA ARG A 58 9.56 -0.07 -17.13
C ARG A 58 9.98 -1.30 -16.33
N PRO A 59 10.49 -2.37 -16.98
CA PRO A 59 10.64 -3.68 -16.35
C PRO A 59 11.57 -3.69 -15.13
N ALA A 60 12.63 -2.87 -15.13
CA ALA A 60 13.54 -2.76 -13.99
C ALA A 60 12.86 -2.22 -12.72
N LEU A 61 11.93 -1.26 -12.87
CA LEU A 61 11.18 -0.69 -11.74
C LEU A 61 10.12 -1.68 -11.21
N ALA A 62 9.62 -2.56 -12.07
CA ALA A 62 8.65 -3.59 -11.68
C ALA A 62 9.29 -4.65 -10.77
N TRP A 63 10.52 -5.10 -11.07
CA TRP A 63 11.21 -6.11 -10.26
C TRP A 63 11.62 -5.59 -8.88
N SER A 64 12.14 -4.36 -8.79
CA SER A 64 12.49 -3.78 -7.49
C SER A 64 11.26 -3.57 -6.61
N PHE A 65 10.14 -3.12 -7.20
CA PHE A 65 8.88 -3.00 -6.51
C PHE A 65 8.34 -4.37 -6.04
N ALA A 66 8.38 -5.38 -6.90
CA ALA A 66 7.96 -6.74 -6.55
C ALA A 66 8.80 -7.32 -5.39
N ALA A 67 10.12 -7.12 -5.41
CA ALA A 67 11.01 -7.54 -4.33
C ALA A 67 10.68 -6.84 -3.00
N LEU A 68 10.40 -5.53 -3.04
CA LEU A 68 9.96 -4.76 -1.87
C LEU A 68 8.64 -5.30 -1.31
N VAL A 69 7.65 -5.55 -2.16
CA VAL A 69 6.35 -6.11 -1.76
C VAL A 69 6.52 -7.50 -1.13
N ALA A 70 7.38 -8.34 -1.71
CA ALA A 70 7.65 -9.68 -1.17
C ALA A 70 8.34 -9.60 0.20
N ALA A 71 9.34 -8.73 0.37
CA ALA A 71 10.01 -8.52 1.65
C ALA A 71 9.01 -8.05 2.73
N LEU A 72 8.16 -7.07 2.38
CA LEU A 72 7.10 -6.59 3.28
C LEU A 72 6.08 -7.68 3.61
N ALA A 73 5.69 -8.53 2.66
CA ALA A 73 4.76 -9.63 2.91
C ALA A 73 5.32 -10.67 3.90
N VAL A 74 6.63 -10.93 3.88
CA VAL A 74 7.30 -11.82 4.83
C VAL A 74 7.41 -11.17 6.21
N MET A 75 7.77 -9.88 6.27
CA MET A 75 7.91 -9.17 7.54
C MET A 75 6.56 -8.84 8.20
N LEU A 76 5.52 -8.59 7.39
CA LEU A 76 4.16 -8.24 7.81
C LEU A 76 3.18 -9.30 7.25
N PRO A 77 2.96 -10.42 7.97
CA PRO A 77 2.18 -11.54 7.44
C PRO A 77 0.72 -11.16 7.12
N LEU A 78 0.12 -10.24 7.87
CA LEU A 78 -1.23 -9.73 7.57
C LEU A 78 -1.29 -8.96 6.25
N PHE A 79 -0.21 -8.24 5.89
CA PHE A 79 -0.11 -7.56 4.60
C PHE A 79 0.03 -8.59 3.46
N GLY A 80 0.86 -9.63 3.64
CA GLY A 80 0.96 -10.71 2.66
C GLY A 80 -0.38 -11.45 2.47
N ALA A 81 -1.07 -11.76 3.56
CA ALA A 81 -2.38 -12.42 3.53
C ALA A 81 -3.45 -11.57 2.83
N SER A 82 -3.46 -10.26 3.04
CA SER A 82 -4.43 -9.38 2.37
C SER A 82 -4.17 -9.30 0.86
N LEU A 83 -2.92 -9.28 0.41
CA LEU A 83 -2.58 -9.35 -1.01
C LEU A 83 -3.03 -10.66 -1.65
N LEU A 84 -2.81 -11.80 -0.98
CA LEU A 84 -3.28 -13.11 -1.46
C LEU A 84 -4.81 -13.16 -1.53
N LEU A 85 -5.50 -12.60 -0.55
CA LEU A 85 -6.96 -12.51 -0.53
C LEU A 85 -7.47 -11.67 -1.72
N VAL A 86 -6.89 -10.49 -1.96
CA VAL A 86 -7.23 -9.64 -3.11
C VAL A 86 -6.94 -10.36 -4.42
N LEU A 87 -5.83 -11.09 -4.53
CA LEU A 87 -5.49 -11.88 -5.71
C LEU A 87 -6.53 -12.97 -5.96
N LEU A 88 -6.97 -13.68 -4.92
CA LEU A 88 -7.99 -14.72 -5.04
C LEU A 88 -9.33 -14.13 -5.48
N ILE A 89 -9.72 -12.98 -4.91
CA ILE A 89 -10.92 -12.23 -5.30
C ILE A 89 -10.84 -11.83 -6.78
N ASP A 90 -9.72 -11.26 -7.24
CA ASP A 90 -9.53 -10.91 -8.67
C ASP A 90 -9.69 -12.12 -9.60
N ARG A 91 -9.21 -13.30 -9.18
CA ARG A 91 -9.29 -14.52 -9.99
C ARG A 91 -10.70 -15.09 -10.04
N ALA A 92 -11.45 -15.02 -8.94
CA ALA A 92 -12.83 -15.49 -8.87
C ALA A 92 -13.87 -14.45 -9.36
N MET A 93 -13.45 -13.23 -9.69
CA MET A 93 -14.34 -12.12 -10.00
C MET A 93 -15.14 -12.33 -11.29
N PRO A 94 -16.49 -12.21 -11.28
CA PRO A 94 -17.32 -12.34 -12.48
C PRO A 94 -17.20 -11.11 -13.40
N ALA A 95 -17.66 -11.24 -14.65
CA ALA A 95 -17.49 -10.21 -15.69
C ALA A 95 -18.12 -8.84 -15.37
N ARG A 96 -19.25 -8.81 -14.65
CA ARG A 96 -19.99 -7.56 -14.37
C ARG A 96 -19.17 -6.51 -13.62
N PRO A 97 -18.57 -6.80 -12.45
CA PRO A 97 -17.75 -5.82 -11.76
C PRO A 97 -16.36 -5.63 -12.40
N ARG A 98 -15.89 -6.57 -13.25
CA ARG A 98 -14.66 -6.38 -14.05
C ARG A 98 -14.79 -5.24 -15.07
N ALA A 99 -15.98 -5.04 -15.64
CA ALA A 99 -16.27 -3.93 -16.54
C ALA A 99 -16.15 -2.57 -15.84
N TRP A 100 -16.61 -2.44 -14.59
CA TRP A 100 -16.45 -1.23 -13.78
C TRP A 100 -14.99 -0.91 -13.47
N LEU A 101 -14.15 -1.95 -13.43
CA LEU A 101 -12.71 -1.86 -13.22
C LEU A 101 -11.92 -1.68 -14.53
N GLY A 102 -12.57 -1.53 -15.68
CA GLY A 102 -11.90 -1.33 -16.97
C GLY A 102 -11.01 -2.50 -17.38
N MET A 103 -11.31 -3.72 -16.90
CA MET A 103 -10.58 -4.93 -17.29
C MET A 103 -11.21 -5.56 -18.54
N GLU A 104 -10.39 -6.00 -19.49
CA GLU A 104 -10.85 -6.81 -20.61
C GLU A 104 -11.46 -8.14 -20.10
N PRO A 105 -12.52 -8.66 -20.75
CA PRO A 105 -13.00 -10.01 -20.51
C PRO A 105 -11.86 -11.02 -20.73
N ARG A 106 -11.69 -11.98 -19.80
CA ARG A 106 -10.78 -13.12 -20.00
C ARG A 106 -11.41 -14.14 -20.93
#